data_AF-A0A2N1PWX9-F1
#
_entry.id   AF-A0A2N1PWX9-F1
#
_cell.length_a   1.000
_cell.length_b   1.000
_cell.length_c   1.000
_cell.angle_alpha   90.00
_cell.angle_beta   90.00
_cell.angle_gamma   90.00
#
_symmetry.space_group_name_H-M   'P 1'
#
loop_
_entity.id
_entity.type
_entity.pdbx_description
1 polymer ?
#
loop_
_entity_poly.entity_id
_entity_poly.type
_entity_poly.pdbx_seq_one_letter_code
_entity_poly.pdbx_strand_id
1 'polypeptide(L)'
;MKKIYLEFYSQQTRKLHEDVFNNISLDDVPYIIYEAPYYILHPDILIGRLDHKKTFGFLRQELEDIYIDQRYLLDAMHDDIVLVKEGVEPKVIEVVERALKVLIATVKKNKVGLFFDADTYSDRRLEAKVTPELVVGHVVKLAVESIDQFSIYAHVSKIIGHVNDP
;
A
#
# COMPACT_ATOMS: atom_id res chain seq x y z
N MET A 1 -2.66 -12.42 8.53
CA MET A 1 -1.80 -13.38 7.82
C MET A 1 -0.46 -12.79 7.40
N LYS A 2 -0.36 -11.54 6.92
CA LYS A 2 0.92 -10.87 6.56
C LYS A 2 1.83 -10.42 7.73
N LYS A 3 1.56 -10.87 8.96
CA LYS A 3 2.26 -10.39 10.17
C LYS A 3 3.73 -10.80 10.18
N ILE A 4 4.06 -11.99 9.69
CA ILE A 4 5.46 -12.47 9.68
C ILE A 4 6.35 -11.65 8.72
N TYR A 5 5.83 -11.26 7.56
CA TYR A 5 6.56 -10.36 6.66
C TYR A 5 6.81 -9.00 7.32
N LEU A 6 5.80 -8.43 8.00
CA LEU A 6 5.99 -7.20 8.76
C LEU A 6 7.03 -7.34 9.87
N GLU A 7 7.13 -8.52 10.49
CA GLU A 7 8.15 -8.77 11.50
C GLU A 7 9.56 -8.78 10.90
N PHE A 8 9.77 -9.45 9.76
CA PHE A 8 11.04 -9.40 9.02
C PHE A 8 11.45 -7.96 8.69
N TYR A 9 10.48 -7.16 8.24
CA TYR A 9 10.71 -5.73 8.00
C TYR A 9 11.01 -4.96 9.30
N SER A 10 10.25 -5.18 10.37
CA SER A 10 10.42 -4.42 11.61
C SER A 10 11.76 -4.70 12.31
N GLN A 11 12.22 -5.96 12.29
CA GLN A 11 13.48 -6.38 12.88
C GLN A 11 14.67 -6.22 11.93
N GLN A 12 14.43 -5.82 10.67
CA GLN A 12 15.45 -5.73 9.61
C GLN A 12 16.30 -7.02 9.52
N THR A 13 15.63 -8.17 9.59
CA THR A 13 16.26 -9.50 9.58
C THR A 13 15.69 -10.37 8.47
N ARG A 14 16.47 -11.35 8.03
CA ARG A 14 16.03 -12.40 7.10
C ARG A 14 15.68 -13.71 7.80
N LYS A 15 15.89 -13.81 9.12
CA LYS A 15 15.67 -15.01 9.93
C LYS A 15 14.93 -14.65 11.20
N LEU A 16 13.84 -15.36 11.48
CA LEU A 16 13.03 -15.22 12.68
C LEU A 16 12.91 -16.58 13.37
N HIS A 17 13.04 -16.62 14.69
CA HIS A 17 12.85 -17.84 15.46
C HIS A 17 11.37 -18.23 15.50
N GLU A 18 11.06 -19.51 15.53
CA GLU A 18 9.69 -20.03 15.52
C GLU A 18 8.85 -19.57 16.72
N ASP A 19 9.47 -19.35 17.88
CA ASP A 19 8.80 -18.86 19.10
C ASP A 19 8.06 -17.53 18.91
N VAL A 20 8.43 -16.75 17.89
CA VAL A 20 7.77 -15.47 17.57
C VAL A 20 6.36 -15.71 17.00
N PHE A 21 6.08 -16.89 16.45
CA PHE A 21 4.82 -17.21 15.80
C PHE A 21 4.31 -18.61 16.15
N ASN A 22 3.13 -18.68 16.78
CA ASN A 22 2.44 -19.94 16.97
C ASN A 22 1.70 -20.35 15.68
N ASN A 23 2.05 -21.51 15.11
CA ASN A 23 1.34 -22.22 14.04
C ASN A 23 1.06 -21.38 12.78
N ILE A 24 2.12 -21.08 12.00
CA ILE A 24 1.95 -20.54 10.65
C ILE A 24 1.77 -21.70 9.66
N SER A 25 0.72 -21.62 8.83
CA SER A 25 0.62 -22.47 7.63
C SER A 25 1.52 -21.90 6.53
N LEU A 26 2.49 -22.69 6.06
CA LEU A 26 3.43 -22.26 5.01
C LEU A 26 2.73 -21.98 3.67
N ASP A 27 1.57 -22.59 3.43
CA ASP A 27 0.77 -22.36 2.21
C ASP A 27 0.31 -20.89 2.08
N ASP A 28 0.14 -20.19 3.21
CA ASP A 28 -0.29 -18.80 3.25
C ASP A 28 0.88 -17.80 3.12
N VAL A 29 2.12 -18.29 3.14
CA VAL A 29 3.36 -17.48 3.12
C VAL A 29 4.39 -18.11 2.17
N PRO A 30 4.11 -18.15 0.86
CA PRO A 30 4.89 -18.93 -0.12
C PRO A 30 6.36 -18.49 -0.28
N TYR A 31 6.71 -17.32 0.25
CA TYR A 31 8.06 -16.74 0.20
C TYR A 31 8.90 -17.00 1.45
N ILE A 32 8.45 -17.89 2.33
CA ILE A 32 9.14 -18.26 3.56
C ILE A 32 9.58 -19.72 3.48
N ILE A 33 10.85 -19.95 3.83
CA ILE A 33 11.42 -21.28 4.01
C ILE A 33 11.46 -21.55 5.52
N TYR A 34 11.06 -22.75 5.94
CA TYR A 34 11.22 -23.18 7.33
C TYR A 34 12.42 -24.13 7.44
N GLU A 35 13.41 -23.71 8.21
CA GLU A 35 14.60 -24.48 8.58
C GLU A 35 14.69 -24.49 10.10
N ALA A 36 14.14 -25.53 10.74
CA ALA A 36 13.95 -25.58 12.19
C ALA A 36 15.21 -25.16 12.97
N PRO A 37 15.11 -24.25 13.96
CA PRO A 37 13.89 -23.62 14.49
C PRO A 37 13.55 -22.24 13.87
N TYR A 38 13.89 -21.99 12.60
CA TYR A 38 13.81 -20.67 11.98
C TYR A 38 12.86 -20.61 10.78
N TYR A 39 12.14 -19.50 10.68
CA TYR A 39 11.53 -19.00 9.45
C TYR A 39 12.51 -18.05 8.74
N ILE A 40 12.74 -18.31 7.46
CA ILE A 40 13.73 -17.59 6.65
C ILE A 40 13.03 -17.00 5.42
N LEU A 41 13.23 -15.71 5.18
CA LEU A 41 12.76 -15.08 3.94
C LEU A 41 13.58 -15.61 2.76
N HIS A 42 12.91 -16.14 1.74
CA HIS A 42 13.55 -16.77 0.59
C HIS A 42 14.64 -15.86 -0.01
N PRO A 43 15.86 -16.36 -0.34
CA PRO A 43 17.02 -15.52 -0.69
C PRO A 43 16.81 -14.51 -1.81
N ASP A 44 15.98 -14.84 -2.80
CA ASP A 44 15.64 -13.96 -3.94
C ASP A 44 14.50 -12.99 -3.62
N ILE A 45 14.00 -12.96 -2.39
CA ILE A 45 12.94 -12.05 -1.95
C ILE A 45 13.54 -11.00 -1.03
N LEU A 46 13.13 -9.77 -1.30
CA LEU A 46 13.45 -8.58 -0.54
C LEU A 46 12.16 -7.96 -0.03
N ILE A 47 12.26 -7.37 1.16
CA ILE A 47 11.17 -6.63 1.78
C ILE A 47 11.63 -5.23 2.08
N GLY A 48 10.78 -4.25 1.84
CA GLY A 48 11.14 -2.86 2.05
C GLY A 48 9.99 -1.92 1.81
N ARG A 49 10.25 -0.64 2.08
CA ARG A 49 9.31 0.44 1.81
C ARG A 49 9.51 0.96 0.39
N LEU A 50 8.43 1.11 -0.35
CA LEU A 50 8.46 1.56 -1.73
C LEU A 50 8.48 3.09 -1.83
N ASP A 51 9.50 3.66 -2.45
CA ASP A 51 9.47 5.04 -2.95
C ASP A 51 8.94 5.05 -4.39
N HIS A 52 7.62 5.09 -4.52
CA HIS A 52 6.96 5.11 -5.82
C HIS A 52 7.05 6.51 -6.46
N LYS A 53 7.57 6.58 -7.69
CA LYS A 53 7.54 7.77 -8.56
C LYS A 53 6.57 7.53 -9.72
N LYS A 54 6.37 8.53 -10.56
CA LYS A 54 5.35 8.48 -11.62
C LYS A 54 5.54 7.33 -12.64
N THR A 55 6.77 6.95 -12.94
CA THR A 55 7.11 5.98 -14.00
C THR A 55 8.10 4.90 -13.56
N PHE A 56 8.41 4.82 -12.27
CA PHE A 56 9.31 3.83 -11.67
C PHE A 56 9.18 3.92 -10.14
N GLY A 57 9.76 2.97 -9.43
CA GLY A 57 9.88 3.02 -7.98
C GLY A 57 11.25 2.56 -7.51
N PHE A 58 11.56 2.88 -6.26
CA PHE A 58 12.72 2.33 -5.57
C PHE A 58 12.26 1.55 -4.34
N LEU A 59 12.72 0.30 -4.20
CA LEU A 59 12.62 -0.38 -2.91
C LEU A 59 13.74 0.12 -2.02
N ARG A 60 13.39 0.80 -0.93
CA ARG A 60 14.39 1.30 0.02
C ARG A 60 15.07 0.14 0.74
N GLN A 61 16.40 0.14 0.76
CA GLN A 61 17.23 -0.84 1.47
C GLN A 61 18.34 -0.12 2.24
N GLU A 62 18.98 -0.82 3.19
CA GLU A 62 20.05 -0.22 3.99
C GLU A 62 21.32 0.08 3.18
N LEU A 63 21.65 -0.76 2.20
CA LEU A 63 22.87 -0.64 1.41
C LEU A 63 22.65 0.16 0.12
N GLU A 64 21.73 -0.31 -0.72
CA GLU A 64 21.43 0.31 -2.01
C GLU A 64 19.97 0.09 -2.38
N ASP A 65 19.31 1.18 -2.76
CA ASP A 65 17.92 1.16 -3.21
C ASP A 65 17.79 0.40 -4.54
N ILE A 66 16.73 -0.40 -4.65
CA ILE A 66 16.52 -1.24 -5.83
C ILE A 66 15.55 -0.55 -6.77
N TYR A 67 16.03 -0.22 -7.97
CA TYR A 67 15.19 0.31 -9.04
C TYR A 67 14.17 -0.74 -9.52
N ILE A 68 12.92 -0.31 -9.67
CA ILE A 68 11.83 -1.13 -10.20
C ILE A 68 11.10 -0.32 -11.28
N ASP A 69 11.00 -0.90 -12.48
CA ASP A 69 10.29 -0.29 -13.61
C ASP A 69 8.77 -0.25 -13.38
N GLN A 70 8.07 0.74 -13.96
CA GLN A 70 6.62 0.90 -13.81
C GLN A 70 5.83 -0.38 -14.05
N ARG A 71 6.18 -1.16 -15.08
CA ARG A 71 5.45 -2.39 -15.42
C ARG A 71 5.56 -3.49 -14.35
N TYR A 72 6.48 -3.32 -13.40
CA TYR A 72 6.78 -4.26 -12.32
C TYR A 72 6.40 -3.74 -10.93
N LEU A 73 5.70 -2.61 -10.84
CA LEU A 73 5.19 -2.05 -9.57
C LEU A 73 3.80 -2.59 -9.17
N LEU A 74 3.12 -3.31 -10.07
CA LEU A 74 1.75 -3.81 -9.88
C LEU A 74 0.79 -2.68 -9.43
N ASP A 75 0.13 -2.86 -8.29
CA ASP A 75 -0.75 -1.91 -7.65
C ASP A 75 -0.11 -1.28 -6.40
N ALA A 76 1.21 -1.38 -6.20
CA ALA A 76 1.87 -0.79 -5.04
C ALA A 76 1.87 0.74 -5.10
N MET A 77 1.67 1.39 -3.95
CA MET A 77 1.65 2.84 -3.81
C MET A 77 2.92 3.35 -3.12
N HIS A 78 3.12 4.66 -3.14
CA HIS A 78 4.19 5.29 -2.36
C HIS A 78 4.05 4.94 -0.86
N ASP A 79 5.20 4.66 -0.24
CA ASP A 79 5.37 4.22 1.15
C ASP A 79 4.78 2.84 1.53
N ASP A 80 4.20 2.10 0.59
CA ASP A 80 3.76 0.72 0.85
C ASP A 80 4.96 -0.15 1.28
N ILE A 81 4.73 -1.07 2.22
CA ILE A 81 5.68 -2.15 2.52
C ILE A 81 5.37 -3.28 1.54
N VAL A 82 6.38 -3.69 0.77
CA VAL A 82 6.21 -4.65 -0.33
C VAL A 82 7.25 -5.75 -0.29
N LEU A 83 6.88 -6.91 -0.82
CA LEU A 83 7.81 -7.96 -1.23
C LEU A 83 8.20 -7.75 -2.69
N VAL A 84 9.49 -7.85 -2.96
CA VAL A 84 10.08 -7.74 -4.29
C VAL A 84 10.88 -9.00 -4.56
N LYS A 85 10.67 -9.60 -5.72
CA LYS A 85 11.56 -10.65 -6.23
C LYS A 85 12.74 -10.00 -6.93
N GLU A 86 13.93 -10.26 -6.42
CA GLU A 86 15.21 -9.83 -6.98
C GLU A 86 15.57 -10.65 -8.22
N GLY A 87 16.28 -10.04 -9.16
CA GLY A 87 16.71 -10.65 -10.41
C GLY A 87 17.13 -9.60 -11.43
N VAL A 88 17.22 -9.99 -12.70
CA VAL A 88 17.54 -9.06 -13.82
C VAL A 88 16.52 -7.93 -13.92
N GLU A 89 15.25 -8.24 -13.62
CA GLU A 89 14.15 -7.28 -13.60
C GLU A 89 13.41 -7.43 -12.27
N PRO A 90 13.83 -6.66 -11.24
CA PRO A 90 13.16 -6.66 -9.95
C PRO A 90 11.69 -6.32 -10.10
N LYS A 91 10.82 -7.05 -9.39
CA LYS A 91 9.38 -6.84 -9.46
C LYS A 91 8.69 -6.99 -8.12
N VAL A 92 7.72 -6.13 -7.87
CA VAL A 92 6.77 -6.29 -6.76
C VAL A 92 5.98 -7.57 -7.00
N ILE A 93 5.94 -8.43 -5.99
CA ILE A 93 5.15 -9.67 -6.00
C ILE A 93 3.98 -9.59 -5.03
N GLU A 94 4.11 -8.80 -3.96
CA GLU A 94 3.05 -8.65 -2.98
C GLU A 94 3.16 -7.31 -2.23
N VAL A 95 2.03 -6.67 -1.97
CA VAL A 95 1.95 -5.54 -1.04
C VAL A 95 1.62 -6.06 0.36
N VAL A 96 2.58 -5.98 1.27
CA VAL A 96 2.49 -6.48 2.65
C VAL A 96 1.63 -5.57 3.52
N GLU A 97 1.88 -4.27 3.45
CA GLU A 97 1.09 -3.26 4.14
C GLU A 97 0.93 -2.01 3.28
N ARG A 98 -0.31 -1.54 3.17
CA ARG A 98 -0.66 -0.28 2.51
C ARG A 98 -0.34 0.89 3.42
N ALA A 99 0.40 1.86 2.91
CA ALA A 99 0.60 3.15 3.59
C ALA A 99 -0.64 4.04 3.45
N LEU A 100 -1.24 4.06 2.25
CA LEU A 100 -2.44 4.85 1.99
C LEU A 100 -3.69 4.20 2.60
N LYS A 101 -4.05 4.64 3.80
CA LYS A 101 -5.25 4.17 4.53
C LYS A 101 -6.39 5.19 4.50
N VAL A 102 -6.05 6.46 4.34
CA VAL A 102 -6.96 7.59 4.44
C VAL A 102 -6.59 8.65 3.40
N LEU A 103 -7.60 9.28 2.82
CA LEU A 103 -7.47 10.45 1.95
C LEU A 103 -8.35 11.58 2.49
N ILE A 104 -7.90 12.82 2.34
CA ILE A 104 -8.76 14.00 2.50
C ILE A 104 -9.18 14.46 1.11
N ALA A 105 -10.46 14.76 0.96
CA ALA A 105 -10.99 15.24 -0.30
C ALA A 105 -12.07 16.31 -0.08
N THR A 106 -12.16 17.23 -1.03
CA THR A 106 -13.25 18.21 -1.11
C THR A 106 -14.31 17.73 -2.09
N VAL A 107 -15.57 17.77 -1.69
CA VAL A 107 -16.71 17.47 -2.55
C VAL A 107 -16.91 18.64 -3.52
N LYS A 108 -16.76 18.38 -4.81
CA LYS A 108 -16.96 19.34 -5.90
C LYS A 108 -18.08 18.88 -6.82
N LYS A 109 -18.55 19.77 -7.69
CA LYS A 109 -19.59 19.48 -8.69
C LYS A 109 -19.06 19.71 -10.10
N ASN A 110 -19.34 18.78 -10.99
CA ASN A 110 -19.14 18.92 -12.44
C ASN A 110 -20.47 18.71 -13.18
N LYS A 111 -20.43 18.58 -14.52
CA LYS A 111 -21.63 18.37 -15.35
C LYS A 111 -22.33 17.02 -15.10
N VAL A 112 -21.60 16.03 -14.58
CA VAL A 112 -22.09 14.65 -14.36
C VAL A 112 -22.66 14.50 -12.95
N GLY A 113 -22.12 15.22 -11.96
CA GLY A 113 -22.61 15.16 -10.59
C GLY A 113 -21.58 15.66 -9.58
N LEU A 114 -21.72 15.19 -8.35
CA LEU A 114 -20.71 15.39 -7.31
C LEU A 114 -19.53 14.44 -7.54
N PHE A 115 -18.34 14.92 -7.25
CA PHE A 115 -17.10 14.14 -7.26
C PHE A 115 -16.19 14.58 -6.12
N PHE A 116 -15.22 13.74 -5.78
CA PHE A 116 -14.25 14.00 -4.74
C PHE A 116 -12.94 14.47 -5.36
N ASP A 117 -12.47 15.64 -4.95
CA ASP A 117 -11.17 16.18 -5.34
C ASP A 117 -10.20 15.99 -4.17
N ALA A 118 -9.26 15.05 -4.31
CA ALA A 118 -8.32 14.70 -3.25
C ALA A 118 -7.28 15.81 -3.06
N ASP A 119 -6.99 16.16 -1.80
CA ASP A 119 -6.01 17.22 -1.48
C ASP A 119 -4.57 16.77 -1.78
N THR A 120 -4.34 15.46 -1.75
CA THR A 120 -3.07 14.85 -2.13
C THR A 120 -3.14 14.30 -3.55
N TYR A 121 -2.09 14.57 -4.34
CA TYR A 121 -1.95 13.95 -5.64
C TYR A 121 -1.92 12.42 -5.52
N SER A 122 -2.68 11.77 -6.39
CA SER A 122 -2.66 10.33 -6.62
C SER A 122 -2.47 10.10 -8.12
N ASP A 123 -1.64 9.13 -8.48
CA ASP A 123 -1.46 8.67 -9.85
C ASP A 123 -2.62 7.78 -10.34
N ARG A 124 -3.56 7.46 -9.45
CA ARG A 124 -4.75 6.65 -9.71
C ARG A 124 -6.03 7.42 -9.50
N ARG A 125 -7.08 6.99 -10.20
CA ARG A 125 -8.42 7.59 -10.09
C ARG A 125 -9.03 7.27 -8.73
N LEU A 126 -9.60 8.27 -8.07
CA LEU A 126 -10.37 8.07 -6.85
C LEU A 126 -11.82 7.68 -7.19
N GLU A 127 -12.26 6.54 -6.70
CA GLU A 127 -13.62 6.03 -6.82
C GLU A 127 -14.26 5.95 -5.43
N ALA A 128 -15.19 6.85 -5.15
CA ALA A 128 -15.94 6.87 -3.91
C ALA A 128 -17.42 7.16 -4.17
N LYS A 129 -18.29 6.51 -3.40
CA LYS A 129 -19.74 6.70 -3.53
C LYS A 129 -20.17 8.01 -2.90
N VAL A 130 -20.92 8.79 -3.66
CA VAL A 130 -21.60 10.00 -3.18
C VAL A 130 -22.85 9.57 -2.41
N THR A 131 -22.99 10.08 -1.19
CA THR A 131 -24.17 9.85 -0.35
C THR A 131 -25.05 11.11 -0.29
N PRO A 132 -26.36 10.99 -0.01
CA PRO A 132 -27.31 12.12 -0.06
C PRO A 132 -26.98 13.29 0.86
N GLU A 133 -26.25 13.04 1.96
CA GLU A 133 -25.83 14.05 2.94
C GLU A 133 -24.66 14.92 2.48
N LEU A 134 -24.00 14.58 1.36
CA LEU A 134 -22.87 15.34 0.85
C LEU A 134 -23.34 16.55 0.05
N VAL A 135 -22.76 17.71 0.35
CA VAL A 135 -22.94 18.94 -0.42
C VAL A 135 -21.61 19.45 -0.96
N VAL A 136 -21.70 20.28 -2.00
CA VAL A 136 -20.54 20.96 -2.59
C VAL A 136 -19.82 21.76 -1.50
N GLY A 137 -18.51 21.63 -1.45
CA GLY A 137 -17.66 22.31 -0.47
C GLY A 137 -17.42 21.51 0.81
N HIS A 138 -18.09 20.38 1.04
CA HIS A 138 -17.74 19.50 2.16
C HIS A 138 -16.29 19.01 2.03
N VAL A 139 -15.52 19.15 3.10
CA VAL A 139 -14.23 18.48 3.29
C VAL A 139 -14.51 17.16 4.00
N VAL A 140 -14.08 16.04 3.41
CA VAL A 140 -14.37 14.70 3.89
C VAL A 140 -13.09 13.89 4.09
N LYS A 141 -13.13 13.01 5.08
CA LYS A 141 -12.16 11.94 5.29
C LYS A 141 -12.65 10.67 4.60
N LEU A 142 -11.93 10.23 3.57
CA LEU A 142 -12.18 8.98 2.88
C LEU A 142 -11.32 7.86 3.49
N ALA A 143 -11.93 6.73 3.85
CA ALA A 143 -11.20 5.53 4.22
C ALA A 143 -11.02 4.65 2.98
N VAL A 144 -9.78 4.26 2.71
CA VAL A 144 -9.44 3.40 1.57
C VAL A 144 -9.87 1.97 1.85
N GLU A 145 -10.64 1.39 0.94
CA GLU A 145 -11.13 0.01 1.00
C GLU A 145 -10.18 -0.92 0.25
N SER A 146 -9.81 -0.53 -0.96
CA SER A 146 -8.91 -1.27 -1.82
C SER A 146 -8.27 -0.35 -2.84
N ILE A 147 -7.17 -0.82 -3.42
CA ILE A 147 -6.47 -0.12 -4.50
C ILE A 147 -6.16 -1.18 -5.55
N ASP A 148 -6.51 -0.92 -6.80
CA ASP A 148 -6.08 -1.70 -7.96
C ASP A 148 -5.11 -0.88 -8.82
N GLN A 149 -4.71 -1.41 -9.98
CA GLN A 149 -3.75 -0.75 -10.87
C GLN A 149 -4.19 0.64 -11.37
N PHE A 150 -5.50 0.92 -11.42
CA PHE A 150 -6.06 2.11 -12.06
C PHE A 150 -6.79 3.02 -11.07
N SER A 151 -7.32 2.47 -9.99
CA SER A 151 -8.27 3.13 -9.11
C SER A 151 -8.00 2.87 -7.63
N ILE A 152 -8.30 3.88 -6.82
CA ILE A 152 -8.39 3.80 -5.36
C ILE A 152 -9.87 3.80 -5.02
N TYR A 153 -10.35 2.72 -4.39
CA TYR A 153 -11.71 2.61 -3.91
C TYR A 153 -11.77 3.04 -2.46
N ALA A 154 -12.67 3.95 -2.15
CA ALA A 154 -12.82 4.49 -0.81
C ALA A 154 -14.28 4.83 -0.49
N HIS A 155 -14.58 4.95 0.81
CA HIS A 155 -15.86 5.47 1.27
C HIS A 155 -15.66 6.67 2.20
N VAL A 156 -16.68 7.53 2.29
CA VAL A 156 -16.69 8.62 3.25
C VAL A 156 -16.79 8.05 4.66
N SER A 157 -15.72 8.18 5.43
CA SER A 157 -15.67 7.76 6.83
C SER A 157 -16.13 8.88 7.77
N LYS A 158 -15.92 10.14 7.39
CA LYS A 158 -16.29 11.31 8.20
C LYS A 158 -16.41 12.56 7.32
N ILE A 159 -17.44 13.37 7.55
CA ILE A 159 -17.49 14.75 7.08
C ILE A 159 -16.73 15.60 8.11
N ILE A 160 -15.68 16.29 7.68
CA ILE A 160 -14.81 17.10 8.55
C ILE A 160 -15.45 18.47 8.78
N GLY A 161 -15.96 19.08 7.71
CA GLY A 161 -16.56 20.41 7.72
C GLY A 161 -16.80 20.89 6.29
N HIS A 162 -16.87 22.21 6.11
CA HIS A 162 -16.96 22.86 4.82
C HIS A 162 -15.64 23.59 4.51
N VAL A 163 -15.29 23.75 3.23
CA VAL A 163 -14.09 24.49 2.76
C VAL A 163 -14.07 25.97 3.17
N ASN A 164 -15.18 26.47 3.71
CA ASN A 164 -15.31 27.85 4.19
C ASN A 164 -15.13 27.95 5.71
N ASP A 165 -15.01 26.81 6.40
CA ASP A 165 -14.77 26.77 7.82
C ASP A 165 -13.28 27.05 8.09
N PRO A 166 -12.94 27.92 9.07
CA PRO A 166 -11.56 28.26 9.41
C PRO A 166 -10.81 27.10 10.07
#